data_AF-A0A2K2FYS5-F1
#
_entry.id   AF-A0A2K2FYS5-F1
#
_cell.length_a   1.000
_cell.length_b   1.000
_cell.length_c   1.000
_cell.angle_alpha   90.00
_cell.angle_beta   90.00
_cell.angle_gamma   90.00
#
_symmetry.space_group_name_H-M   'P 1'
#
loop_
_entity.id
_entity.type
_entity.pdbx_description
1 polymer ?
#
loop_
_entity_poly.entity_id
_entity_poly.type
_entity_poly.pdbx_seq_one_letter_code
_entity_poly.pdbx_strand_id
1 'polypeptide(L)'
;MSAPCIHCGGLQDEGTPIWRGKWLLTPVGAYRDGYPIEISRAVSRTLYAIARAKGRPLTHRDLPNATAQTLANHVREIRKATGGHFPLRGIDGRTARGWAWDARS
;
A
#
# COMPACT_ATOMS: atom_id res chain seq x y z
N MET A 1 -21.11 -6.58 -10.03
CA MET A 1 -21.28 -7.36 -8.79
C MET A 1 -20.00 -7.25 -8.00
N SER A 2 -20.01 -6.56 -6.86
CA SER A 2 -18.83 -6.30 -6.04
C SER A 2 -18.72 -7.38 -4.96
N ALA A 3 -17.62 -8.14 -4.92
CA ALA A 3 -17.40 -9.13 -3.87
C ALA A 3 -17.08 -8.43 -2.54
N PRO A 4 -17.68 -8.85 -1.41
CA PRO A 4 -17.35 -8.29 -0.10
C PRO A 4 -15.89 -8.57 0.25
N CYS A 5 -15.11 -7.51 0.42
CA CYS A 5 -13.71 -7.61 0.80
C CYS A 5 -13.60 -8.12 2.25
N ILE A 6 -13.12 -9.35 2.43
CA ILE A 6 -12.86 -10.01 3.73
C ILE A 6 -11.91 -9.19 4.63
N HIS A 7 -11.24 -8.17 4.10
CA HIS A 7 -10.25 -7.36 4.81
C HIS A 7 -10.80 -6.06 5.43
N CYS A 8 -12.00 -5.64 5.05
CA CYS A 8 -12.64 -4.44 5.60
C CYS A 8 -14.13 -4.75 5.82
N GLY A 9 -14.52 -5.03 7.07
CA GLY A 9 -15.91 -5.26 7.49
C GLY A 9 -16.80 -4.01 7.35
N GLY A 10 -16.90 -3.47 6.14
CA GLY A 10 -17.63 -2.28 5.77
C GLY A 10 -17.34 -1.96 4.31
N LEU A 11 -18.40 -1.93 3.50
CA LEU A 11 -18.38 -1.53 2.09
C LEU A 11 -17.76 -0.13 1.97
N GLN A 12 -16.48 -0.07 1.61
CA GLN A 12 -15.93 1.10 0.92
C GLN A 12 -15.73 0.65 -0.50
N ASP A 13 -16.33 1.38 -1.44
CA ASP A 13 -16.19 1.11 -2.86
C ASP A 13 -14.72 0.88 -3.25
N GLU A 14 -14.51 -0.02 -4.19
CA GLU A 14 -13.18 -0.27 -4.72
C GLU A 14 -12.64 1.05 -5.29
N GLY A 15 -11.58 1.55 -4.68
CA GLY A 15 -10.95 2.81 -5.08
C GLY A 15 -11.35 4.07 -4.32
N THR A 16 -12.16 3.99 -3.26
CA THR A 16 -12.36 5.14 -2.37
C THR A 16 -11.01 5.61 -1.80
N PRO A 17 -10.73 6.93 -1.79
CA PRO A 17 -9.53 7.46 -1.15
C PRO A 17 -9.46 7.10 0.32
N ILE A 18 -8.25 6.79 0.81
CA ILE A 18 -8.02 6.47 2.22
C ILE A 18 -7.07 7.50 2.84
N TRP A 19 -7.40 7.91 4.06
CA TRP A 19 -6.56 8.76 4.88
C TRP A 19 -5.76 7.92 5.90
N ARG A 20 -4.47 8.25 6.03
CA ARG A 20 -3.55 7.66 7.03
C ARG A 20 -2.65 8.76 7.58
N GLY A 21 -3.08 9.39 8.67
CA GLY A 21 -2.38 10.56 9.21
C GLY A 21 -2.27 11.66 8.15
N LYS A 22 -1.04 12.02 7.78
CA LYS A 22 -0.73 13.04 6.76
C LYS A 22 -0.90 12.56 5.32
N TRP A 23 -1.20 11.27 5.13
CA TRP A 23 -1.32 10.66 3.82
C TRP A 23 -2.75 10.63 3.32
N LEU A 24 -2.93 11.02 2.07
CA LEU A 24 -4.11 10.74 1.26
C LEU A 24 -3.68 9.78 0.15
N LEU A 25 -4.31 8.61 0.10
CA LEU A 25 -3.95 7.57 -0.87
C LEU A 25 -5.17 7.22 -1.72
N THR A 26 -4.93 7.09 -3.02
CA THR A 26 -5.90 6.60 -4.00
C THR A 26 -5.26 5.46 -4.79
N PRO A 27 -6.03 4.70 -5.58
CA PRO A 27 -5.43 3.70 -6.47
C PRO A 27 -4.53 4.30 -7.57
N VAL A 28 -4.58 5.60 -7.82
CA VAL A 28 -3.89 6.23 -8.96
C VAL A 28 -2.87 7.29 -8.57
N GLY A 29 -2.81 7.65 -7.29
CA GLY A 29 -1.88 8.64 -6.75
C GLY A 29 -1.76 8.56 -5.23
N ALA A 30 -0.66 9.09 -4.71
CA ALA A 30 -0.40 9.26 -3.29
C ALA A 30 -0.03 10.71 -3.01
N TYR A 31 -0.53 11.23 -1.90
CA TYR A 31 -0.29 12.60 -1.45
C TYR A 31 0.09 12.60 0.02
N ARG A 32 0.96 13.53 0.39
CA ARG A 32 1.38 13.74 1.78
C ARG A 32 1.38 15.22 2.09
N ASP A 33 0.72 15.61 3.19
CA ASP A 33 0.54 17.01 3.58
C ASP A 33 -0.05 17.86 2.42
N GLY A 34 -0.89 17.26 1.57
CA GLY A 34 -1.48 17.89 0.39
C GLY A 34 -0.61 17.89 -0.87
N TYR A 35 0.66 17.52 -0.79
CA TYR A 35 1.58 17.49 -1.93
C TYR A 35 1.58 16.11 -2.62
N PRO A 36 1.56 16.06 -3.96
CA PRO A 36 1.64 14.79 -4.69
C PRO A 36 3.03 14.15 -4.52
N ILE A 37 3.04 12.82 -4.36
CA ILE A 37 4.26 12.02 -4.40
C ILE A 37 4.40 11.42 -5.80
N GLU A 38 5.54 11.65 -6.44
CA GLU A 38 5.82 11.16 -7.78
C GLU A 38 6.13 9.65 -7.77
N ILE A 39 5.11 8.85 -8.06
CA ILE A 39 5.21 7.40 -8.25
C ILE A 39 4.29 6.96 -9.39
N SER A 40 4.62 5.83 -10.03
CA SER A 40 3.77 5.28 -11.07
C SER A 40 2.43 4.78 -10.50
N ARG A 41 1.42 4.65 -11.38
CA ARG A 41 0.10 4.12 -10.98
C ARG A 41 0.18 2.73 -10.36
N ALA A 42 1.05 1.86 -10.87
CA ALA A 42 1.21 0.50 -10.33
C ALA A 42 1.76 0.53 -8.89
N VAL A 43 2.73 1.41 -8.64
CA VAL A 43 3.33 1.61 -7.32
C VAL A 43 2.32 2.24 -6.34
N SER A 44 1.55 3.23 -6.81
CA SER A 44 0.48 3.83 -6.04
C SER A 44 -0.59 2.80 -5.64
N ARG A 45 -1.00 1.91 -6.56
CA ARG A 45 -1.91 0.79 -6.24
C ARG A 45 -1.34 -0.12 -5.15
N THR A 46 -0.05 -0.46 -5.22
CA THR A 46 0.59 -1.28 -4.18
C THR A 46 0.59 -0.56 -2.82
N LEU A 47 0.96 0.72 -2.78
CA LEU A 47 0.94 1.52 -1.54
C LEU A 47 -0.48 1.61 -0.96
N TYR A 48 -1.47 1.88 -1.82
CA TYR A 48 -2.89 1.94 -1.46
C TYR A 48 -3.38 0.61 -0.88
N ALA A 49 -3.04 -0.51 -1.51
CA ALA A 49 -3.40 -1.84 -1.02
C ALA A 49 -2.81 -2.09 0.39
N ILE A 50 -1.52 -1.79 0.59
CA ILE A 50 -0.82 -1.94 1.88
C ILE A 50 -1.48 -1.10 2.97
N ALA A 51 -1.80 0.16 2.67
CA ALA A 51 -2.51 1.04 3.60
C ALA A 51 -3.93 0.57 3.92
N ARG A 52 -4.64 -0.01 2.94
CA ARG A 52 -6.00 -0.54 3.09
C ARG A 52 -6.04 -1.82 3.93
N ALA A 53 -4.97 -2.61 3.97
CA ALA A 53 -4.88 -3.86 4.74
C ALA A 53 -4.85 -3.70 6.27
N LYS A 54 -4.97 -2.47 6.80
CA LYS A 54 -5.11 -2.16 8.25
C LYS A 54 -4.11 -2.90 9.15
N GLY A 55 -2.82 -2.85 8.80
CA GLY A 55 -1.75 -3.43 9.60
C GLY A 55 -1.50 -4.93 9.37
N ARG A 56 -2.33 -5.61 8.57
CA ARG A 56 -2.01 -6.95 8.07
C ARG A 56 -0.89 -6.87 7.02
N PRO A 57 0.13 -7.73 7.09
CA PRO A 57 1.14 -7.81 6.05
C PRO A 57 0.50 -8.22 4.73
N LEU A 58 0.80 -7.47 3.67
CA LEU A 58 0.51 -7.83 2.29
C LEU A 58 1.75 -8.46 1.67
N THR A 59 1.53 -9.55 0.94
CA THR A 59 2.55 -10.26 0.18
C THR A 59 2.29 -10.13 -1.31
N HIS A 60 3.21 -10.60 -2.15
CA HIS A 60 3.05 -10.58 -3.60
C HIS A 60 1.83 -11.40 -4.07
N ARG A 61 1.43 -12.43 -3.31
CA ARG A 61 0.30 -13.30 -3.64
C ARG A 61 -1.05 -12.59 -3.55
N ASP A 62 -1.10 -11.52 -2.78
CA ASP A 62 -2.30 -10.72 -2.57
C ASP A 62 -2.45 -9.60 -3.61
N LEU A 63 -1.45 -9.44 -4.49
CA LEU A 63 -1.43 -8.45 -5.54
C LEU A 63 -1.63 -9.12 -6.91
N PRO A 64 -2.50 -8.58 -7.77
CA PRO A 64 -2.76 -9.19 -9.08
C PRO A 64 -1.49 -9.13 -9.95
N ASN A 65 -1.12 -10.27 -10.54
CA ASN A 65 0.02 -10.42 -11.44
C ASN A 65 1.36 -9.94 -10.86
N ALA A 66 1.53 -9.95 -9.53
CA ALA A 66 2.77 -9.51 -8.88
C ALA A 66 3.64 -10.70 -8.46
N THR A 67 4.93 -10.61 -8.80
CA THR A 67 5.95 -11.51 -8.23
C THR A 67 6.52 -10.93 -6.95
N ALA A 68 7.27 -11.74 -6.19
CA ALA A 68 8.03 -11.25 -5.04
C ALA A 68 9.00 -10.10 -5.44
N GLN A 69 9.61 -10.20 -6.62
CA GLN A 69 10.49 -9.17 -7.16
C GLN A 69 9.72 -7.89 -7.51
N THR A 70 8.52 -8.01 -8.10
CA THR A 70 7.65 -6.86 -8.41
C THR A 70 7.31 -6.08 -7.15
N LEU A 71 6.88 -6.79 -6.09
CA LEU A 71 6.58 -6.15 -4.81
C LEU A 71 7.82 -5.47 -4.21
N ALA A 72 8.98 -6.13 -4.23
CA ALA A 72 10.22 -5.55 -3.73
C ALA A 72 10.63 -4.28 -4.51
N ASN A 73 10.45 -4.27 -5.84
CA ASN A 73 10.72 -3.11 -6.68
C ASN A 73 9.78 -1.96 -6.36
N HIS A 74 8.47 -2.20 -6.25
CA HIS A 74 7.51 -1.16 -5.89
C HIS A 74 7.82 -0.54 -4.53
N VAL A 75 8.15 -1.36 -3.52
CA VAL A 75 8.54 -0.88 -2.19
C VAL A 75 9.81 -0.05 -2.24
N ARG A 76 10.80 -0.45 -3.05
CA ARG A 76 12.03 0.34 -3.25
C ARG A 76 11.74 1.69 -3.89
N GLU A 77 10.85 1.75 -4.88
CA GLU A 77 10.41 2.99 -5.52
C GLU A 77 9.67 3.89 -4.54
N ILE A 78 8.74 3.35 -3.74
CA ILE A 78 8.07 4.09 -2.66
C ILE A 78 9.12 4.68 -1.73
N ARG A 79 10.07 3.88 -1.24
CA ARG A 79 11.14 4.36 -0.35
C ARG A 79 11.94 5.50 -0.96
N LYS A 80 12.29 5.42 -2.24
CA LYS A 80 12.98 6.51 -2.94
C LYS A 80 12.12 7.77 -3.00
N ALA A 81 10.85 7.65 -3.39
CA ALA A 81 9.95 8.79 -3.57
C ALA A 81 9.56 9.47 -2.23
N THR A 82 9.44 8.69 -1.16
CA THR A 82 9.01 9.21 0.16
C THR A 82 10.18 9.61 1.06
N GLY A 83 11.41 9.24 0.71
CA GLY A 83 12.62 9.53 1.48
C GLY A 83 12.51 9.11 2.95
N GLY A 84 12.79 10.05 3.86
CA GLY A 84 12.76 9.84 5.32
C GLY A 84 11.38 9.60 5.92
N HIS A 85 10.31 9.62 5.11
CA HIS A 85 8.93 9.46 5.56
C HIS A 85 8.29 8.17 5.09
N PHE A 86 9.11 7.15 4.87
CA PHE A 86 8.68 5.86 4.35
C PHE A 86 7.61 5.21 5.25
N PRO A 87 6.36 5.03 4.78
CA PRO A 87 5.24 4.69 5.65
C PRO A 87 5.01 3.18 5.85
N LEU A 88 5.99 2.35 5.47
CA LEU A 88 5.84 0.90 5.45
C LEU A 88 6.86 0.23 6.36
N ARG A 89 6.45 -0.86 6.98
CA ARG A 89 7.33 -1.77 7.72
C ARG A 89 7.40 -3.12 7.04
N GLY A 90 8.60 -3.67 6.95
CA GLY A 90 8.80 -5.05 6.52
C GLY A 90 8.37 -6.00 7.62
N ILE A 91 7.72 -7.10 7.24
CA ILE A 91 7.38 -8.20 8.13
C ILE A 91 7.99 -9.47 7.53
N ASP A 92 9.04 -9.95 8.17
CA ASP A 92 9.68 -11.21 7.80
C ASP A 92 8.90 -12.37 8.42
N GLY A 93 8.08 -13.03 7.60
CA GLY A 93 7.44 -14.31 7.94
C GLY A 93 8.24 -15.49 7.40
N ARG A 94 8.05 -16.68 8.00
CA ARG A 94 8.74 -17.92 7.57
C ARG A 94 8.52 -18.30 6.10
N THR A 95 7.43 -17.86 5.47
CA THR A 95 7.02 -18.32 4.14
C THR A 95 6.97 -17.23 3.07
N ALA A 96 6.97 -15.95 3.45
CA ALA A 96 7.05 -14.81 2.53
C ALA A 96 7.39 -13.52 3.28
N ARG A 97 8.22 -12.66 2.66
CA ARG A 97 8.38 -11.27 3.11
C ARG A 97 7.14 -10.48 2.72
N GLY A 98 6.46 -9.92 3.71
CA GLY A 98 5.31 -9.04 3.54
C GLY A 98 5.62 -7.60 3.94
N TRP A 99 4.74 -6.69 3.55
CA TRP A 99 4.79 -5.28 3.92
C TRP A 99 3.47 -4.85 4.54
N ALA A 100 3.54 -4.13 5.66
CA ALA A 100 2.37 -3.55 6.30
C ALA A 100 2.54 -2.04 6.42
N TRP A 101 1.42 -1.33 6.53
CA TRP A 101 1.43 0.08 6.94
C TRP A 101 2.05 0.21 8.33
N ASP A 102 2.94 1.16 8.51
CA ASP A 102 3.44 1.53 9.83
C ASP A 102 2.51 2.60 10.44
N ALA A 103 1.85 2.24 11.54
CA ALA A 103 0.90 3.11 12.23
C ALA A 103 1.53 4.38 12.83
N ARG A 104 2.87 4.45 12.88
CA ARG A 104 3.61 5.64 13.33
C ARG A 104 3.86 6.67 12.23
N SER A 105 3.52 6.36 10.99
CA SER A 105 3.85 7.13 9.78
C SER A 105 2.78 8.14 9.33
#